data_AF-A0A1F3XDV4-F1
#
_entry.id   AF-A0A1F3XDV4-F1
#
_cell.length_a   1.000
_cell.length_b   1.000
_cell.length_c   1.000
_cell.angle_alpha   90.00
_cell.angle_beta   90.00
_cell.angle_gamma   90.00
#
_symmetry.space_group_name_H-M   'P 1'
#
loop_
_entity.id
_entity.type
_entity.pdbx_description
1 polymer ?
#
loop_
_entity_poly.entity_id
_entity_poly.type
_entity_poly.pdbx_seq_one_letter_code
_entity_poly.pdbx_strand_id
1 'polypeptide(L)'
;MSVAGGDPLVHPQIVEITRMIAEGGWKPIINTNGLALTRSLLKDLKRAGVVGFTFHIDTSQKRSDATGPTERDLIQLRHKFAEMLAEEGGISCSFNQTVNAETLKDIPEVVRWATKYPEIVHTVVFILYREPQMLGQFNYYANGKKIHLDTMYEDTGWGGAKILKANDVVAKIREVDPLYEPSAYINGTVDPDSMKWLLGVRAATGSKTFGYVSPRFMEVIQNVYHLFKDKWVSYSAPQGLNKGKPAAFVFGLFDKGMRKIAKRYMGATLTDPSLLFKKMHLQTFTVIQPIDFMPDGRMNMCDSCPDMTVYKGKMYWSCRLEEIKRYGAFITAAPKDAEELSEKQNEALGRRITEKPSIETNTMV
;
A
#
# COMPACT_ATOMS: atom_id res chain seq x y z
N MET A 1 -7.01 -10.25 9.31
CA MET A 1 -6.26 -9.50 10.34
C MET A 1 -4.84 -9.37 9.85
N SER A 2 -4.37 -8.14 9.70
CA SER A 2 -2.97 -7.88 9.39
C SER A 2 -2.16 -7.81 10.68
N VAL A 3 -1.00 -8.46 10.71
CA VAL A 3 -0.03 -8.44 11.81
C VAL A 3 1.13 -7.55 11.37
N ALA A 4 1.30 -6.43 12.06
CA ALA A 4 2.28 -5.38 11.76
C ALA A 4 2.90 -4.83 13.06
N GLY A 5 3.76 -3.81 12.96
CA GLY A 5 4.42 -3.16 14.11
C GLY A 5 5.79 -2.63 13.70
N GLY A 6 6.84 -3.02 14.44
CA GLY A 6 8.18 -3.12 13.84
C GLY A 6 8.18 -4.19 12.75
N ASP A 7 9.13 -5.12 12.77
CA ASP A 7 8.95 -6.35 11.99
C ASP A 7 8.25 -7.42 12.84
N PRO A 8 7.04 -7.88 12.49
CA PRO A 8 6.34 -8.89 13.29
C PRO A 8 7.05 -10.25 13.31
N LEU A 9 7.91 -10.55 12.32
CA LEU A 9 8.64 -11.82 12.27
C LEU A 9 9.69 -11.97 13.37
N VAL A 10 10.14 -10.87 13.99
CA VAL A 10 11.05 -10.94 15.15
C VAL A 10 10.33 -11.18 16.47
N HIS A 11 9.00 -11.18 16.48
CA HIS A 11 8.23 -11.45 17.69
C HIS A 11 8.37 -12.93 18.08
N PRO A 12 8.76 -13.27 19.33
CA PRO A 12 9.04 -14.66 19.73
C PRO A 12 7.83 -15.58 19.62
N GLN A 13 6.62 -15.01 19.64
CA GLN A 13 5.35 -15.73 19.53
C GLN A 13 4.65 -15.56 18.17
N ILE A 14 5.35 -15.13 17.10
CA ILE A 14 4.70 -14.85 15.81
C ILE A 14 3.91 -16.04 15.25
N VAL A 15 4.41 -17.26 15.43
CA VAL A 15 3.71 -18.49 15.00
C VAL A 15 2.43 -18.70 15.80
N GLU A 16 2.48 -18.48 17.12
CA GLU A 16 1.33 -18.65 18.00
C GLU A 16 0.27 -17.56 17.79
N ILE A 17 0.70 -16.31 17.60
CA ILE A 17 -0.20 -15.21 17.23
C ILE A 17 -0.91 -15.52 15.90
N THR A 18 -0.16 -16.04 14.92
CA THR A 18 -0.74 -16.46 13.63
C THR A 18 -1.79 -17.55 13.82
N ARG A 19 -1.50 -18.56 14.66
CA ARG A 19 -2.42 -19.65 15.00
C ARG A 19 -3.69 -19.12 15.67
N MET A 20 -3.55 -18.29 16.69
CA MET A 20 -4.67 -17.67 17.40
C MET A 20 -5.60 -16.90 16.45
N ILE A 21 -5.04 -16.13 15.50
CA ILE A 21 -5.84 -15.39 14.51
C ILE A 21 -6.60 -16.36 13.59
N ALA A 22 -5.95 -17.42 13.12
CA ALA A 22 -6.56 -18.42 12.25
C ALA A 22 -7.69 -19.18 12.97
N GLU A 23 -7.45 -19.62 14.21
CA GLU A 23 -8.43 -20.31 15.06
C GLU A 23 -9.64 -19.42 15.40
N GLY A 24 -9.43 -18.09 15.49
CA GLY A 24 -10.51 -17.12 15.61
C GLY A 24 -11.38 -16.97 14.35
N GLY A 25 -11.03 -17.62 13.23
CA GLY A 25 -11.78 -17.53 11.96
C GLY A 25 -11.44 -16.31 11.09
N TRP A 26 -10.30 -15.68 11.36
CA TRP A 26 -9.77 -14.53 10.61
C TRP A 26 -8.66 -15.00 9.67
N LYS A 27 -8.37 -14.22 8.63
CA LYS A 27 -7.23 -14.48 7.72
C LYS A 27 -5.97 -13.82 8.28
N PRO A 28 -4.96 -14.55 8.76
CA PRO A 28 -3.71 -13.94 9.20
C PRO A 28 -2.89 -13.50 7.98
N ILE A 29 -2.58 -12.21 7.91
CA ILE A 29 -1.69 -11.62 6.90
C ILE A 29 -0.50 -10.99 7.64
N ILE A 30 0.72 -11.31 7.26
CA ILE A 30 1.92 -10.77 7.93
C ILE A 30 2.51 -9.63 7.09
N ASN A 31 2.62 -8.44 7.68
CA ASN A 31 3.26 -7.28 7.07
C ASN A 31 4.71 -7.18 7.56
N THR A 32 5.68 -7.45 6.70
CA THR A 32 7.10 -7.65 7.10
C THR A 32 8.06 -7.05 6.08
N ASN A 33 9.29 -6.73 6.49
CA ASN A 33 10.38 -6.39 5.58
C ASN A 33 11.09 -7.63 4.99
N GLY A 34 10.74 -8.82 5.51
CA GLY A 34 11.20 -10.13 5.05
C GLY A 34 12.54 -10.60 5.61
N LEU A 35 13.31 -9.76 6.31
CA LEU A 35 14.67 -10.09 6.76
C LEU A 35 14.73 -11.33 7.67
N ALA A 36 13.81 -11.42 8.62
CA ALA A 36 13.74 -12.55 9.55
C ALA A 36 13.04 -13.79 8.95
N LEU A 37 12.51 -13.70 7.73
CA LEU A 37 11.79 -14.81 7.11
C LEU A 37 12.75 -15.88 6.60
N THR A 38 12.76 -17.03 7.27
CA THR A 38 13.45 -18.23 6.80
C THR A 38 12.45 -19.22 6.21
N ARG A 39 12.94 -20.19 5.42
CA ARG A 39 12.09 -21.28 4.89
C ARG A 39 11.47 -22.12 6.01
N SER A 40 12.17 -22.32 7.12
CA SER A 40 11.63 -23.03 8.28
C SER A 40 10.49 -22.23 8.92
N LEU A 41 10.71 -20.94 9.18
CA LEU A 41 9.69 -20.08 9.77
C LEU A 41 8.46 -19.96 8.85
N LEU A 42 8.66 -19.86 7.53
CA LEU A 42 7.56 -19.85 6.56
C LEU A 42 6.70 -21.12 6.66
N LYS A 43 7.32 -22.31 6.75
CA LYS A 43 6.60 -23.57 6.94
C LYS A 43 5.83 -23.58 8.25
N ASP A 44 6.42 -23.05 9.33
CA ASP A 44 5.78 -22.99 10.64
C ASP A 44 4.56 -22.06 10.63
N LEU A 45 4.69 -20.89 10.00
CA LEU A 45 3.60 -19.93 9.80
C LEU A 45 2.48 -20.49 8.92
N LYS A 46 2.81 -21.24 7.87
CA LYS A 46 1.81 -21.94 7.05
C LYS A 46 1.07 -23.02 7.84
N ARG A 47 1.77 -23.82 8.65
CA ARG A 47 1.11 -24.78 9.56
C ARG A 47 0.26 -24.10 10.63
N ALA A 48 0.59 -22.86 11.01
CA ALA A 48 -0.23 -22.03 11.88
C ALA A 48 -1.41 -21.36 11.17
N GLY A 49 -1.52 -21.44 9.85
CA GLY A 49 -2.66 -20.93 9.09
C GLY A 49 -2.47 -19.54 8.47
N VAL A 50 -1.23 -19.07 8.27
CA VAL A 50 -0.98 -17.83 7.53
C VAL A 50 -1.63 -17.90 6.13
N VAL A 51 -2.34 -16.85 5.75
CA VAL A 51 -3.03 -16.77 4.44
C VAL A 51 -2.18 -16.00 3.44
N GLY A 52 -1.33 -15.08 3.90
CA GLY A 52 -0.53 -14.25 3.02
C GLY A 52 0.49 -13.38 3.72
N PHE A 53 1.35 -12.79 2.92
CA PHE A 53 2.32 -11.80 3.35
C PHE A 53 2.19 -10.54 2.51
N THR A 54 2.45 -9.41 3.15
CA THR A 54 2.68 -8.13 2.49
C THR A 54 4.10 -7.70 2.81
N PHE A 55 4.98 -7.77 1.83
CA PHE A 55 6.37 -7.38 1.98
C PHE A 55 6.51 -5.87 1.77
N HIS A 56 6.96 -5.17 2.81
CA HIS A 56 7.38 -3.78 2.70
C HIS A 56 8.88 -3.77 2.38
N ILE A 57 9.22 -3.61 1.10
CA ILE A 57 10.60 -3.57 0.61
C ILE A 57 10.67 -2.40 -0.35
N ASP A 58 11.24 -1.28 0.10
CA ASP A 58 11.37 -0.05 -0.69
C ASP A 58 12.57 0.79 -0.22
N THR A 59 12.77 1.92 -0.87
CA THR A 59 13.88 2.84 -0.63
C THR A 59 13.81 3.63 0.68
N SER A 60 12.73 3.49 1.47
CA SER A 60 12.66 4.07 2.82
C SER A 60 13.48 3.27 3.85
N GLN A 61 13.88 2.04 3.51
CA GLN A 61 14.57 1.13 4.41
C GLN A 61 16.07 1.09 4.14
N LYS A 62 16.88 1.15 5.21
CA LYS A 62 18.30 0.79 5.16
C LYS A 62 18.44 -0.70 5.44
N ARG A 63 18.79 -1.49 4.42
CA ARG A 63 18.91 -2.94 4.52
C ARG A 63 20.18 -3.45 3.84
N SER A 64 20.87 -4.38 4.49
CA SER A 64 22.17 -4.90 4.04
C SER A 64 22.08 -5.93 2.92
N ASP A 65 20.88 -6.49 2.69
CA ASP A 65 20.60 -7.51 1.68
C ASP A 65 20.01 -6.93 0.38
N ALA A 66 19.94 -5.60 0.25
CA ALA A 66 19.63 -4.93 -1.00
C ALA A 66 20.87 -4.86 -1.90
N THR A 67 20.68 -5.05 -3.19
CA THR A 67 21.75 -4.97 -4.20
C THR A 67 22.11 -3.53 -4.57
N GLY A 68 21.33 -2.55 -4.13
CA GLY A 68 21.52 -1.13 -4.42
C GLY A 68 20.42 -0.26 -3.80
N PRO A 69 20.54 1.08 -3.93
CA PRO A 69 19.70 2.04 -3.23
C PRO A 69 18.42 2.42 -3.98
N THR A 70 18.13 1.82 -5.14
CA THR A 70 16.98 2.21 -5.96
C THR A 70 15.82 1.21 -5.89
N GLU A 71 14.62 1.65 -6.23
CA GLU A 71 13.43 0.79 -6.36
C GLU A 71 13.65 -0.34 -7.37
N ARG A 72 14.47 -0.10 -8.39
CA ARG A 72 14.89 -1.09 -9.39
C ARG A 72 15.78 -2.17 -8.79
N ASP A 73 16.75 -1.79 -7.96
CA ASP A 73 17.67 -2.75 -7.33
C ASP A 73 16.90 -3.70 -6.39
N LEU A 74 15.87 -3.17 -5.71
CA LEU A 74 15.02 -3.93 -4.81
C LEU A 74 14.13 -4.97 -5.51
N ILE A 75 13.94 -4.91 -6.83
CA ILE A 75 13.11 -5.87 -7.57
C ILE A 75 13.64 -7.29 -7.43
N GLN A 76 14.96 -7.50 -7.46
CA GLN A 76 15.54 -8.85 -7.32
C GLN A 76 15.15 -9.46 -5.98
N LEU A 77 15.20 -8.66 -4.92
CA LEU A 77 14.86 -9.09 -3.58
C LEU A 77 13.36 -9.35 -3.41
N ARG A 78 12.51 -8.49 -3.98
CA ARG A 78 11.06 -8.73 -4.03
C ARG A 78 10.74 -10.03 -4.75
N HIS A 79 11.39 -10.28 -5.89
CA HIS A 79 11.17 -11.49 -6.67
C HIS A 79 11.57 -12.75 -5.90
N LYS A 80 12.72 -12.74 -5.23
CA LYS A 80 13.17 -13.83 -4.34
C LYS A 80 12.11 -14.21 -3.30
N PHE A 81 11.47 -13.23 -2.67
CA PHE A 81 10.41 -13.51 -1.68
C PHE A 81 9.12 -14.02 -2.33
N ALA A 82 8.76 -13.51 -3.52
CA ALA A 82 7.62 -14.02 -4.27
C ALA A 82 7.80 -15.51 -4.63
N GLU A 83 9.00 -15.88 -5.12
CA GLU A 83 9.36 -17.28 -5.41
C GLU A 83 9.32 -18.14 -4.14
N MET A 84 9.90 -17.66 -3.04
CA MET A 84 9.89 -18.39 -1.77
C MET A 84 8.45 -18.74 -1.30
N LEU A 85 7.51 -17.80 -1.41
CA LEU A 85 6.11 -18.07 -1.07
C LEU A 85 5.41 -18.98 -2.08
N ALA A 86 5.75 -18.85 -3.36
CA ALA A 86 5.17 -19.67 -4.42
C ALA A 86 5.61 -21.14 -4.34
N GLU A 87 6.88 -21.38 -4.03
CA GLU A 87 7.44 -22.71 -3.80
C GLU A 87 6.77 -23.41 -2.63
N GLU A 88 6.50 -22.68 -1.55
CA GLU A 88 5.73 -23.23 -0.42
C GLU A 88 4.26 -23.42 -0.82
N GLY A 89 3.69 -22.50 -1.60
CA GLY A 89 2.38 -22.63 -2.22
C GLY A 89 1.19 -22.38 -1.29
N GLY A 90 0.07 -21.95 -1.90
CA GLY A 90 -1.19 -21.68 -1.19
C GLY A 90 -1.22 -20.34 -0.41
N ILE A 91 -0.18 -19.53 -0.53
CA ILE A 91 -0.01 -18.27 0.22
C ILE A 91 -0.15 -17.08 -0.72
N SER A 92 -0.92 -16.07 -0.32
CA SER A 92 -1.02 -14.79 -1.04
C SER A 92 0.26 -13.97 -0.83
N CYS A 93 0.72 -13.30 -1.89
CA CYS A 93 1.96 -12.52 -1.87
C CYS A 93 1.68 -11.11 -2.38
N SER A 94 1.97 -10.13 -1.52
CA SER A 94 1.73 -8.72 -1.77
C SER A 94 2.99 -7.92 -1.48
N PHE A 95 3.15 -6.76 -2.12
CA PHE A 95 4.27 -5.85 -1.90
C PHE A 95 3.77 -4.43 -1.66
N ASN A 96 4.38 -3.74 -0.70
CA ASN A 96 4.18 -2.32 -0.46
C ASN A 96 5.41 -1.54 -0.94
N GLN A 97 5.15 -0.39 -1.54
CA GLN A 97 6.12 0.66 -1.79
C GLN A 97 5.57 1.98 -1.25
N THR A 98 6.34 2.63 -0.38
CA THR A 98 6.11 3.99 0.05
C THR A 98 6.54 4.94 -1.07
N VAL A 99 5.64 5.84 -1.47
CA VAL A 99 5.81 6.72 -2.63
C VAL A 99 5.81 8.17 -2.17
N ASN A 100 6.88 8.88 -2.50
CA ASN A 100 7.03 10.30 -2.28
C ASN A 100 7.29 11.01 -3.62
N ALA A 101 7.49 12.33 -3.61
CA ALA A 101 7.68 13.08 -4.86
C ALA A 101 8.89 12.61 -5.70
N GLU A 102 9.95 12.14 -5.03
CA GLU A 102 11.20 11.69 -5.64
C GLU A 102 11.12 10.25 -6.17
N THR A 103 10.37 9.37 -5.49
CA THR A 103 10.19 7.95 -5.86
C THR A 103 8.99 7.70 -6.77
N LEU A 104 8.14 8.71 -7.00
CA LEU A 104 7.01 8.63 -7.95
C LEU A 104 7.45 8.16 -9.34
N LYS A 105 8.65 8.54 -9.77
CA LYS A 105 9.25 8.17 -11.07
C LYS A 105 9.51 6.66 -11.22
N ASP A 106 9.58 5.92 -10.11
CA ASP A 106 9.96 4.51 -10.10
C ASP A 106 8.77 3.55 -10.26
N ILE A 107 7.54 4.04 -10.06
CA ILE A 107 6.29 3.26 -10.19
C ILE A 107 6.21 2.47 -11.51
N PRO A 108 6.50 3.06 -12.69
CA PRO A 108 6.49 2.33 -13.96
C PRO A 108 7.35 1.06 -13.94
N GLU A 109 8.49 1.07 -13.27
CA GLU A 109 9.40 -0.07 -13.20
C GLU A 109 8.86 -1.19 -12.29
N VAL A 110 8.33 -0.83 -11.13
CA VAL A 110 7.69 -1.79 -10.21
C VAL A 110 6.46 -2.43 -10.86
N VAL A 111 5.64 -1.66 -11.59
CA VAL A 111 4.49 -2.18 -12.34
C VAL A 111 4.97 -3.14 -13.45
N ARG A 112 6.00 -2.78 -14.24
CA ARG A 112 6.55 -3.66 -15.28
C ARG A 112 7.06 -4.99 -14.72
N TRP A 113 7.64 -4.97 -13.52
CA TRP A 113 8.05 -6.21 -12.85
C TRP A 113 6.83 -7.03 -12.42
N ALA A 114 5.91 -6.44 -11.66
CA ALA A 114 4.74 -7.15 -11.13
C ALA A 114 3.88 -7.75 -12.24
N THR A 115 3.68 -7.03 -13.34
CA THR A 115 2.86 -7.48 -14.48
C THR A 115 3.42 -8.71 -15.20
N LYS A 116 4.73 -8.99 -15.08
CA LYS A 116 5.34 -10.22 -15.63
C LYS A 116 4.95 -11.48 -14.87
N TYR A 117 4.63 -11.35 -13.58
CA TYR A 117 4.49 -12.46 -12.64
C TYR A 117 3.15 -12.46 -11.87
N PRO A 118 1.99 -12.32 -12.53
CA PRO A 118 0.69 -12.25 -11.84
C PRO A 118 0.32 -13.54 -11.08
N GLU A 119 1.02 -14.64 -11.32
CA GLU A 119 0.84 -15.93 -10.65
C GLU A 119 1.53 -16.02 -9.28
N ILE A 120 2.54 -15.20 -9.02
CA ILE A 120 3.25 -15.15 -7.72
C ILE A 120 3.23 -13.76 -7.08
N VAL A 121 3.00 -12.68 -7.84
CA VAL A 121 2.83 -11.31 -7.34
C VAL A 121 1.36 -10.92 -7.47
N HIS A 122 0.61 -11.07 -6.38
CA HIS A 122 -0.85 -10.95 -6.39
C HIS A 122 -1.33 -9.51 -6.21
N THR A 123 -0.65 -8.73 -5.35
CA THR A 123 -0.99 -7.34 -5.06
C THR A 123 0.25 -6.48 -4.96
N VAL A 124 0.22 -5.29 -5.56
CA VAL A 124 1.18 -4.21 -5.29
C VAL A 124 0.42 -3.03 -4.72
N VAL A 125 0.90 -2.48 -3.61
CA VAL A 125 0.31 -1.34 -2.92
C VAL A 125 1.29 -0.19 -2.94
N PHE A 126 0.89 0.94 -3.52
CA PHE A 126 1.62 2.19 -3.49
C PHE A 126 1.04 3.05 -2.37
N ILE A 127 1.81 3.26 -1.30
CA ILE A 127 1.38 4.03 -0.13
C ILE A 127 2.00 5.42 -0.24
N LEU A 128 1.19 6.44 -0.41
CA LEU A 128 1.71 7.81 -0.51
C LEU A 128 2.28 8.24 0.83
N TYR A 129 3.47 8.81 0.80
CA TYR A 129 4.09 9.45 1.95
C TYR A 129 3.44 10.82 2.18
N ARG A 130 3.24 11.17 3.45
CA ARG A 130 2.83 12.53 3.81
C ARG A 130 3.98 13.20 4.55
N GLU A 131 4.49 14.26 3.94
CA GLU A 131 5.62 15.01 4.48
C GLU A 131 5.25 15.68 5.81
N PRO A 132 6.10 15.50 6.84
CA PRO A 132 6.01 16.24 8.10
C PRO A 132 6.10 17.75 7.96
N GLN A 133 6.62 18.29 6.85
CA GLN A 133 6.66 19.74 6.60
C GLN A 133 5.27 20.37 6.54
N MET A 134 4.23 19.59 6.22
CA MET A 134 2.83 20.01 6.35
C MET A 134 2.46 20.39 7.79
N LEU A 135 3.23 19.90 8.77
CA LEU A 135 3.07 20.26 10.18
C LEU A 135 3.61 21.65 10.51
N GLY A 136 4.40 22.26 9.63
CA GLY A 136 4.84 23.64 9.80
C GLY A 136 3.69 24.65 9.77
N GLN A 137 2.59 24.33 9.08
CA GLN A 137 1.50 25.25 8.76
C GLN A 137 0.41 25.36 9.83
N PHE A 138 0.40 24.45 10.80
CA PHE A 138 -0.67 24.35 11.79
C PHE A 138 -0.13 24.41 13.22
N ASN A 139 -0.97 24.93 14.12
CA ASN A 139 -0.87 24.72 15.55
C ASN A 139 -1.62 23.43 15.91
N TYR A 140 -1.02 22.62 16.78
CA TYR A 140 -1.55 21.32 17.15
C TYR A 140 -2.08 21.34 18.57
N TYR A 141 -3.19 20.63 18.78
CA TYR A 141 -3.84 20.56 20.07
C TYR A 141 -4.20 19.12 20.42
N ALA A 142 -4.07 18.78 21.69
CA ALA A 142 -4.64 17.57 22.26
C ALA A 142 -5.46 17.95 23.50
N ASN A 143 -6.71 17.47 23.58
CA ASN A 143 -7.64 17.84 24.65
C ASN A 143 -7.74 19.36 24.88
N GLY A 144 -7.72 20.16 23.80
CA GLY A 144 -7.81 21.62 23.85
C GLY A 144 -6.51 22.33 24.26
N LYS A 145 -5.42 21.62 24.55
CA LYS A 145 -4.12 22.22 24.89
C LYS A 145 -3.16 22.19 23.72
N LYS A 146 -2.49 23.32 23.43
CA LYS A 146 -1.47 23.41 22.38
C LYS A 146 -0.31 22.46 22.70
N ILE A 147 0.16 21.71 21.71
CA ILE A 147 1.26 20.74 21.83
C ILE A 147 2.32 20.97 20.76
N HIS A 148 3.52 20.49 21.04
CA HIS A 148 4.64 20.43 20.09
C HIS A 148 4.76 19.01 19.53
N LEU A 149 4.79 18.87 18.20
CA LEU A 149 4.81 17.56 17.52
C LEU A 149 6.22 16.97 17.35
N ASP A 150 7.22 17.65 17.89
CA ASP A 150 8.64 17.60 17.51
C ASP A 150 9.31 16.21 17.59
N THR A 151 8.62 15.18 18.09
CA THR A 151 9.13 13.79 18.19
C THR A 151 8.28 12.72 17.48
N MET A 152 7.13 13.05 16.90
CA MET A 152 6.27 12.05 16.22
C MET A 152 6.37 12.07 14.69
N TYR A 153 6.80 13.19 14.14
CA TYR A 153 6.87 13.41 12.71
C TYR A 153 8.13 14.23 12.41
N GLU A 154 9.29 13.60 12.61
CA GLU A 154 10.56 14.22 12.25
C GLU A 154 10.66 14.37 10.74
N ASP A 155 11.14 15.53 10.28
CA ASP A 155 11.46 15.72 8.88
C ASP A 155 12.68 14.87 8.51
N THR A 156 12.45 13.81 7.76
CA THR A 156 13.50 12.87 7.35
C THR A 156 14.26 13.33 6.12
N GLY A 157 13.89 14.47 5.50
CA GLY A 157 14.43 14.93 4.22
C GLY A 157 14.09 14.04 3.02
N TRP A 158 13.41 12.90 3.23
CA TRP A 158 13.13 11.88 2.21
C TRP A 158 11.88 12.19 1.38
N GLY A 159 10.94 13.01 1.87
CA GLY A 159 9.60 13.13 1.29
C GLY A 159 9.49 13.94 -0.02
N GLY A 160 10.48 14.79 -0.31
CA GLY A 160 10.37 15.81 -1.36
C GLY A 160 9.57 17.03 -0.87
N ALA A 161 8.97 17.79 -1.80
CA ALA A 161 8.17 18.99 -1.49
C ALA A 161 6.74 18.96 -2.07
N LYS A 162 6.36 17.87 -2.76
CA LYS A 162 5.07 17.76 -3.46
C LYS A 162 4.18 16.76 -2.74
N ILE A 163 3.04 17.25 -2.25
CA ILE A 163 1.95 16.41 -1.74
C ILE A 163 1.36 15.60 -2.90
N LEU A 164 1.63 14.30 -2.89
CA LEU A 164 1.03 13.38 -3.86
C LEU A 164 -0.42 13.05 -3.50
N LYS A 165 -1.21 12.82 -4.55
CA LYS A 165 -2.56 12.28 -4.53
C LYS A 165 -2.63 10.98 -5.32
N ALA A 166 -3.68 10.19 -5.10
CA ALA A 166 -3.85 8.91 -5.79
C ALA A 166 -3.74 9.04 -7.32
N ASN A 167 -4.25 10.14 -7.89
CA ASN A 167 -4.19 10.41 -9.33
C ASN A 167 -2.75 10.54 -9.88
N ASP A 168 -1.78 11.01 -9.09
CA ASP A 168 -0.38 11.06 -9.51
C ASP A 168 0.16 9.65 -9.78
N VAL A 169 -0.19 8.69 -8.92
CA VAL A 169 0.18 7.27 -9.08
C VAL A 169 -0.55 6.65 -10.25
N VAL A 170 -1.86 6.92 -10.39
CA VAL A 170 -2.66 6.44 -11.53
C VAL A 170 -2.02 6.87 -12.86
N ALA A 171 -1.60 8.13 -12.96
CA ALA A 171 -0.92 8.64 -14.15
C ALA A 171 0.36 7.85 -14.45
N LYS A 172 1.18 7.57 -13.43
CA LYS A 172 2.41 6.76 -13.58
C LYS A 172 2.16 5.30 -13.95
N ILE A 173 1.14 4.66 -13.40
CA ILE A 173 0.77 3.30 -13.81
C ILE A 173 0.36 3.29 -15.29
N ARG A 174 -0.42 4.28 -15.74
CA ARG A 174 -0.89 4.39 -17.12
C ARG A 174 0.22 4.63 -18.15
N GLU A 175 1.39 5.11 -17.75
CA GLU A 175 2.56 5.21 -18.64
C GLU A 175 3.01 3.83 -19.18
N VAL A 176 2.76 2.75 -18.42
CA VAL A 176 3.19 1.38 -18.79
C VAL A 176 2.04 0.41 -19.00
N ASP A 177 0.88 0.68 -18.42
CA ASP A 177 -0.36 -0.05 -18.71
C ASP A 177 -1.50 0.96 -18.99
N PRO A 178 -1.65 1.43 -20.24
CA PRO A 178 -2.68 2.40 -20.61
C PRO A 178 -4.11 1.90 -20.39
N LEU A 179 -4.32 0.61 -20.11
CA LEU A 179 -5.62 0.05 -19.78
C LEU A 179 -5.98 0.19 -18.30
N TYR A 180 -5.03 0.62 -17.46
CA TYR A 180 -5.22 0.75 -16.01
C TYR A 180 -6.42 1.65 -15.69
N GLU A 181 -7.40 1.01 -15.05
CA GLU A 181 -8.63 1.65 -14.60
C GLU A 181 -9.00 1.11 -13.21
N PRO A 182 -9.10 1.98 -12.20
CA PRO A 182 -9.61 1.59 -10.89
C PRO A 182 -11.06 1.10 -10.95
N SER A 183 -11.40 0.19 -10.05
CA SER A 183 -12.72 -0.45 -9.95
C SER A 183 -13.44 -0.15 -8.63
N ALA A 184 -12.72 0.27 -7.60
CA ALA A 184 -13.31 0.64 -6.32
C ALA A 184 -12.43 1.63 -5.57
N TYR A 185 -13.03 2.35 -4.63
CA TYR A 185 -12.30 3.23 -3.73
C TYR A 185 -12.97 3.33 -2.35
N ILE A 186 -12.20 3.81 -1.37
CA ILE A 186 -12.71 4.35 -0.09
C ILE A 186 -12.39 5.84 -0.08
N ASN A 187 -13.40 6.66 0.21
CA ASN A 187 -13.31 8.12 0.23
C ASN A 187 -12.70 8.67 1.52
N GLY A 188 -12.51 9.98 1.52
CA GLY A 188 -12.12 10.75 2.70
C GLY A 188 -13.29 11.04 3.64
N THR A 189 -13.02 11.18 4.94
CA THR A 189 -13.98 11.61 5.98
C THR A 189 -14.44 13.06 5.84
N VAL A 190 -13.65 13.90 5.19
CA VAL A 190 -13.92 15.34 5.01
C VAL A 190 -14.13 15.68 3.55
N ASP A 191 -13.29 15.12 2.67
CA ASP A 191 -13.38 15.31 1.22
C ASP A 191 -13.73 13.95 0.56
N PRO A 192 -14.96 13.78 0.04
CA PRO A 192 -15.39 12.53 -0.55
C PRO A 192 -14.68 12.21 -1.88
N ASP A 193 -14.11 13.21 -2.55
CA ASP A 193 -13.37 13.03 -3.81
C ASP A 193 -11.91 12.59 -3.57
N SER A 194 -11.48 12.59 -2.30
CA SER A 194 -10.19 12.05 -1.91
C SER A 194 -10.22 10.53 -1.88
N MET A 195 -9.66 9.90 -2.90
CA MET A 195 -9.52 8.44 -3.03
C MET A 195 -8.46 7.88 -2.04
N LYS A 196 -8.85 7.67 -0.79
CA LYS A 196 -7.96 7.21 0.30
C LYS A 196 -7.45 5.80 0.09
N TRP A 197 -8.30 4.93 -0.45
CA TRP A 197 -7.90 3.64 -0.99
C TRP A 197 -8.42 3.57 -2.40
N LEU A 198 -7.57 3.28 -3.38
CA LEU A 198 -7.97 3.17 -4.79
C LEU A 198 -7.51 1.82 -5.32
N LEU A 199 -8.44 1.03 -5.86
CA LEU A 199 -8.22 -0.37 -6.18
C LEU A 199 -8.41 -0.65 -7.68
N GLY A 200 -7.35 -1.01 -8.39
CA GLY A 200 -7.41 -1.55 -9.75
C GLY A 200 -7.12 -3.05 -9.77
N VAL A 201 -8.05 -3.86 -10.32
CA VAL A 201 -7.84 -5.31 -10.47
C VAL A 201 -7.69 -5.66 -11.95
N ARG A 202 -6.46 -6.01 -12.32
CA ARG A 202 -6.02 -6.40 -13.64
C ARG A 202 -6.39 -7.86 -13.93
N ALA A 203 -7.00 -8.13 -15.08
CA ALA A 203 -7.21 -9.47 -15.62
C ALA A 203 -6.13 -9.77 -16.68
N ALA A 204 -5.27 -10.76 -16.43
CA ALA A 204 -4.09 -11.00 -17.26
C ALA A 204 -3.62 -12.45 -17.32
N THR A 205 -2.88 -12.79 -18.38
CA THR A 205 -2.14 -14.04 -18.50
C THR A 205 -0.66 -13.71 -18.75
N GLY A 206 0.19 -13.97 -17.76
CA GLY A 206 1.57 -13.46 -17.75
C GLY A 206 1.58 -11.94 -17.96
N SER A 207 2.46 -11.47 -18.85
CA SER A 207 2.57 -10.05 -19.20
C SER A 207 1.38 -9.50 -20.00
N LYS A 208 0.51 -10.33 -20.58
CA LYS A 208 -0.59 -9.87 -21.44
C LYS A 208 -1.81 -9.43 -20.61
N THR A 209 -2.09 -8.14 -20.60
CA THR A 209 -3.29 -7.54 -19.98
C THR A 209 -4.50 -7.65 -20.91
N PHE A 210 -5.64 -8.15 -20.42
CA PHE A 210 -6.91 -8.12 -21.15
C PHE A 210 -7.81 -6.95 -20.71
N GLY A 211 -7.60 -6.43 -19.51
CA GLY A 211 -8.24 -5.22 -19.01
C GLY A 211 -8.29 -5.21 -17.49
N TYR A 212 -9.08 -4.29 -16.95
CA TYR A 212 -9.32 -4.14 -15.52
C TYR A 212 -10.79 -4.39 -15.22
N VAL A 213 -11.08 -5.04 -14.10
CA VAL A 213 -12.46 -5.39 -13.74
C VAL A 213 -13.31 -4.15 -13.57
N SER A 214 -14.60 -4.24 -13.86
CA SER A 214 -15.49 -3.08 -13.75
C SER A 214 -15.85 -2.76 -12.29
N PRO A 215 -16.28 -1.52 -12.00
CA PRO A 215 -16.84 -1.19 -10.70
C PRO A 215 -18.05 -2.04 -10.32
N ARG A 216 -18.94 -2.32 -11.28
CA ARG A 216 -20.11 -3.17 -11.07
C ARG A 216 -19.73 -4.61 -10.72
N PHE A 217 -18.68 -5.15 -11.33
CA PHE A 217 -18.14 -6.45 -10.96
C PHE A 217 -17.67 -6.44 -9.50
N MET A 218 -16.88 -5.43 -9.11
CA MET A 218 -16.36 -5.32 -7.74
C MET A 218 -17.50 -5.20 -6.72
N GLU A 219 -18.49 -4.34 -7.00
CA GLU A 219 -19.69 -4.17 -6.19
C GLU A 219 -20.44 -5.50 -5.99
N VAL A 220 -20.70 -6.26 -7.06
CA VAL A 220 -21.42 -7.55 -6.98
C VAL A 220 -20.59 -8.57 -6.19
N ILE A 221 -19.30 -8.70 -6.46
CA ILE A 221 -18.43 -9.64 -5.74
C ILE A 221 -18.41 -9.35 -4.24
N GLN A 222 -18.29 -8.07 -3.87
CA GLN A 222 -18.26 -7.65 -2.48
C GLN A 222 -19.60 -7.93 -1.78
N ASN A 223 -20.74 -7.53 -2.39
CA ASN A 223 -22.06 -7.73 -1.81
C ASN A 223 -22.46 -9.20 -1.74
N VAL A 224 -22.17 -10.00 -2.78
CA VAL A 224 -22.44 -11.45 -2.77
C VAL A 224 -21.60 -12.13 -1.69
N TYR A 225 -20.31 -11.80 -1.60
CA TYR A 225 -19.47 -12.37 -0.55
C TYR A 225 -19.97 -11.98 0.84
N HIS A 226 -20.38 -10.73 1.04
CA HIS A 226 -20.96 -10.26 2.29
C HIS A 226 -22.27 -10.98 2.63
N LEU A 227 -23.19 -11.13 1.68
CA LEU A 227 -24.46 -11.84 1.88
C LEU A 227 -24.27 -13.29 2.35
N PHE A 228 -23.26 -14.00 1.82
CA PHE A 228 -23.04 -15.42 2.14
C PHE A 228 -22.04 -15.67 3.29
N LYS A 229 -21.19 -14.69 3.62
CA LYS A 229 -20.09 -14.88 4.59
C LYS A 229 -20.10 -13.88 5.73
N ASP A 230 -21.00 -12.90 5.70
CA ASP A 230 -21.06 -11.76 6.63
C ASP A 230 -19.70 -11.05 6.77
N LYS A 231 -18.96 -10.98 5.65
CA LYS A 231 -17.58 -10.49 5.58
C LYS A 231 -17.35 -9.79 4.24
N TRP A 232 -16.40 -8.87 4.20
CA TRP A 232 -15.95 -8.23 2.95
C TRP A 232 -14.66 -8.87 2.42
N VAL A 233 -14.47 -8.85 1.10
CA VAL A 233 -13.24 -9.34 0.46
C VAL A 233 -12.15 -8.27 0.60
N SER A 234 -11.04 -8.63 1.25
CA SER A 234 -9.86 -7.76 1.40
C SER A 234 -8.57 -8.46 0.93
N TYR A 235 -8.42 -9.77 1.23
CA TYR A 235 -7.38 -10.63 0.68
C TYR A 235 -7.99 -11.93 0.12
N SER A 236 -7.60 -12.25 -1.12
CA SER A 236 -8.04 -13.44 -1.83
C SER A 236 -6.93 -14.48 -1.87
N ALA A 237 -7.27 -15.73 -1.62
CA ALA A 237 -6.32 -16.84 -1.80
C ALA A 237 -5.91 -16.95 -3.28
N PRO A 238 -4.70 -17.44 -3.60
CA PRO A 238 -4.22 -17.60 -4.98
C PRO A 238 -5.20 -18.35 -5.89
N GLN A 239 -5.90 -19.35 -5.34
CA GLN A 239 -6.92 -20.13 -6.06
C GLN A 239 -8.11 -19.28 -6.54
N GLY A 240 -8.50 -18.27 -5.77
CA GLY A 240 -9.54 -17.31 -6.16
C GLY A 240 -9.04 -16.35 -7.23
N LEU A 241 -7.78 -15.90 -7.12
CA LEU A 241 -7.16 -14.99 -8.07
C LEU A 241 -6.93 -15.63 -9.44
N ASN A 242 -6.81 -16.95 -9.50
CA ASN A 242 -6.69 -17.70 -10.76
C ASN A 242 -8.01 -17.84 -11.56
N LYS A 243 -9.13 -17.29 -11.05
CA LYS A 243 -10.47 -17.40 -11.65
C LYS A 243 -10.81 -16.23 -12.59
N GLY A 244 -9.81 -15.60 -13.21
CA GLY A 244 -10.03 -14.49 -14.14
C GLY A 244 -10.93 -14.87 -15.31
N LYS A 245 -10.73 -16.04 -15.94
CA LYS A 245 -11.55 -16.50 -17.09
C LYS A 245 -13.03 -16.61 -16.73
N PRO A 246 -13.44 -17.43 -15.74
CA PRO A 246 -14.85 -17.51 -15.39
C PRO A 246 -15.39 -16.15 -14.93
N ALA A 247 -14.61 -15.32 -14.22
CA ALA A 247 -15.03 -13.97 -13.86
C ALA A 247 -15.37 -13.13 -15.11
N ALA A 248 -14.50 -13.11 -16.13
CA ALA A 248 -14.73 -12.33 -17.34
C ALA A 248 -15.89 -12.86 -18.20
N PHE A 249 -16.00 -14.17 -18.39
CA PHE A 249 -17.02 -14.74 -19.27
C PHE A 249 -18.42 -14.76 -18.65
N VAL A 250 -18.54 -15.14 -17.36
CA VAL A 250 -19.84 -15.18 -16.68
C VAL A 250 -20.38 -13.77 -16.48
N PHE A 251 -19.55 -12.85 -15.97
CA PHE A 251 -20.00 -11.46 -15.80
C PHE A 251 -20.10 -10.71 -17.11
N GLY A 252 -19.34 -11.09 -18.14
CA GLY A 252 -19.43 -10.50 -19.47
C GLY A 252 -20.80 -10.66 -20.13
N LEU A 253 -21.66 -11.53 -19.62
CA LEU A 253 -23.06 -11.62 -20.06
C LEU A 253 -23.83 -10.33 -19.74
N PHE A 254 -23.59 -9.70 -18.59
CA PHE A 254 -24.36 -8.54 -18.09
C PHE A 254 -23.53 -7.28 -17.78
N ASP A 255 -22.21 -7.38 -17.69
CA ASP A 255 -21.30 -6.25 -17.47
C ASP A 255 -20.45 -5.93 -18.72
N LYS A 256 -20.52 -4.67 -19.19
CA LYS A 256 -19.82 -4.24 -20.42
C LYS A 256 -18.29 -4.25 -20.28
N GLY A 257 -17.75 -3.93 -19.10
CA GLY A 257 -16.31 -3.92 -18.83
C GLY A 257 -15.73 -5.33 -18.84
N MET A 258 -16.37 -6.27 -18.14
CA MET A 258 -16.03 -7.69 -18.13
C MET A 258 -16.20 -8.31 -19.52
N ARG A 259 -17.23 -7.92 -20.29
CA ARG A 259 -17.40 -8.34 -21.68
C ARG A 259 -16.24 -7.89 -22.57
N LYS A 260 -15.69 -6.70 -22.35
CA LYS A 260 -14.52 -6.19 -23.07
C LYS A 260 -13.27 -7.03 -22.78
N ILE A 261 -13.08 -7.43 -21.51
CA ILE A 261 -12.02 -8.37 -21.11
C ILE A 261 -12.20 -9.71 -21.84
N ALA A 262 -13.40 -10.29 -21.80
CA ALA A 262 -13.69 -11.57 -22.45
C ALA A 262 -13.44 -11.51 -23.98
N LYS A 263 -13.90 -10.45 -24.66
CA LYS A 263 -13.66 -10.25 -26.10
C LYS A 263 -12.18 -10.12 -26.44
N ARG A 264 -11.40 -9.36 -25.65
CA ARG A 264 -9.95 -9.23 -25.83
C ARG A 264 -9.22 -10.55 -25.62
N TYR A 265 -9.62 -11.32 -24.61
CA TYR A 265 -9.10 -12.66 -24.38
C TYR A 265 -9.42 -13.59 -25.55
N MET A 266 -10.65 -13.60 -26.05
CA MET A 266 -11.04 -14.40 -27.23
C MET A 266 -10.22 -14.01 -28.46
N GLY A 267 -10.15 -12.71 -28.77
CA GLY A 267 -9.36 -12.23 -29.92
C GLY A 267 -7.88 -12.60 -29.81
N ALA A 268 -7.30 -12.50 -28.62
CA ALA A 268 -5.92 -12.95 -28.37
C ALA A 268 -5.75 -14.47 -28.53
N THR A 269 -6.76 -15.25 -28.17
CA THR A 269 -6.73 -16.72 -28.29
C THR A 269 -6.79 -17.18 -29.75
N LEU A 270 -7.44 -16.40 -30.63
CA LEU A 270 -7.44 -16.67 -32.07
C LEU A 270 -6.02 -16.59 -32.68
N THR A 271 -5.16 -15.72 -32.15
CA THR A 271 -3.77 -15.58 -32.62
C THR A 271 -2.78 -16.45 -31.84
N ASP A 272 -3.07 -16.75 -30.57
CA ASP A 272 -2.28 -17.62 -29.71
C ASP A 272 -3.19 -18.62 -28.96
N PRO A 273 -3.47 -19.79 -29.56
CA PRO A 273 -4.31 -20.82 -28.94
C PRO A 273 -3.74 -21.38 -27.62
N SER A 274 -2.43 -21.21 -27.36
CA SER A 274 -1.82 -21.68 -26.10
C SER A 274 -2.42 -20.98 -24.86
N LEU A 275 -3.02 -19.81 -25.03
CA LEU A 275 -3.71 -19.06 -23.97
C LEU A 275 -4.87 -19.86 -23.36
N LEU A 276 -5.49 -20.79 -24.09
CA LEU A 276 -6.52 -21.68 -23.55
C LEU A 276 -6.03 -22.50 -22.36
N PHE A 277 -4.77 -22.94 -22.40
CA PHE A 277 -4.14 -23.76 -21.37
C PHE A 277 -3.51 -22.94 -20.24
N LYS A 278 -3.38 -21.63 -20.41
CA LYS A 278 -2.84 -20.72 -19.39
C LYS A 278 -3.95 -20.18 -18.50
N LYS A 279 -3.68 -19.92 -17.23
CA LYS A 279 -4.63 -19.28 -16.31
C LYS A 279 -4.73 -17.78 -16.63
N MET A 280 -5.92 -17.20 -16.35
CA MET A 280 -6.07 -15.75 -16.30
C MET A 280 -6.15 -15.36 -14.83
N HIS A 281 -5.19 -14.57 -14.39
CA HIS A 281 -5.01 -14.09 -13.04
C HIS A 281 -5.71 -12.75 -12.85
N LEU A 282 -6.28 -12.56 -11.67
CA LEU A 282 -6.71 -11.27 -11.14
C LEU A 282 -5.58 -10.75 -10.27
N GLN A 283 -4.90 -9.71 -10.73
CA GLN A 283 -3.77 -9.07 -10.06
C GLN A 283 -4.18 -7.66 -9.62
N THR A 284 -3.82 -7.28 -8.41
CA THR A 284 -4.30 -6.04 -7.80
C THR A 284 -3.19 -4.99 -7.74
N PHE A 285 -3.52 -3.76 -8.14
CA PHE A 285 -2.71 -2.57 -7.85
C PHE A 285 -3.56 -1.64 -6.99
N THR A 286 -3.05 -1.30 -5.81
CA THR A 286 -3.73 -0.45 -4.83
C THR A 286 -2.94 0.81 -4.62
N VAL A 287 -3.62 1.94 -4.48
CA VAL A 287 -3.02 3.20 -4.01
C VAL A 287 -3.65 3.55 -2.67
N ILE A 288 -2.82 3.77 -1.65
CA ILE A 288 -3.24 4.25 -0.34
C ILE A 288 -2.79 5.69 -0.20
N GLN A 289 -3.74 6.60 -0.05
CA GLN A 289 -3.49 7.99 0.29
C GLN A 289 -3.71 8.18 1.79
N PRO A 290 -2.69 8.65 2.54
CA PRO A 290 -2.79 8.81 3.98
C PRO A 290 -3.67 10.02 4.34
N ILE A 291 -3.61 10.42 5.60
CA ILE A 291 -4.20 11.65 6.10
C ILE A 291 -3.82 12.85 5.22
N ASP A 292 -4.81 13.70 4.96
CA ASP A 292 -4.59 15.03 4.38
C ASP A 292 -5.09 16.09 5.36
N PHE A 293 -4.46 17.27 5.31
CA PHE A 293 -4.88 18.43 6.08
C PHE A 293 -5.63 19.38 5.16
N MET A 294 -6.84 19.74 5.56
CA MET A 294 -7.64 20.78 4.90
C MET A 294 -7.08 22.16 5.27
N PRO A 295 -7.36 23.21 4.47
CA PRO A 295 -6.89 24.57 4.77
C PRO A 295 -7.31 25.08 6.15
N ASP A 296 -8.45 24.62 6.66
CA ASP A 296 -8.99 24.96 7.99
C ASP A 296 -8.46 24.09 9.13
N GLY A 297 -7.51 23.18 8.85
CA GLY A 297 -6.92 22.28 9.85
C GLY A 297 -7.70 20.98 10.08
N ARG A 298 -8.87 20.79 9.46
CA ARG A 298 -9.55 19.48 9.51
C ARG A 298 -8.68 18.42 8.87
N MET A 299 -8.71 17.22 9.44
CA MET A 299 -7.93 16.10 8.94
C MET A 299 -8.81 15.13 8.19
N ASN A 300 -8.54 14.97 6.90
CA ASN A 300 -9.26 14.07 6.01
C ASN A 300 -8.65 12.65 6.09
N MET A 301 -9.35 11.74 6.78
CA MET A 301 -8.96 10.34 7.01
C MET A 301 -9.67 9.40 6.03
N CYS A 302 -9.30 8.12 6.02
CA CYS A 302 -10.09 7.04 5.41
C CYS A 302 -11.38 6.82 6.22
N ASP A 303 -12.55 7.05 5.59
CA ASP A 303 -13.85 7.01 6.26
C ASP A 303 -14.19 5.62 6.83
N SER A 304 -14.10 4.57 6.00
CA SER A 304 -14.26 3.17 6.41
C SER A 304 -12.92 2.43 6.36
N CYS A 305 -11.93 2.93 7.10
CA CYS A 305 -10.56 2.43 6.97
C CYS A 305 -10.43 0.93 7.29
N PRO A 306 -9.84 0.11 6.39
CA PRO A 306 -9.61 -1.30 6.66
C PRO A 306 -8.46 -1.52 7.67
N ASP A 307 -7.59 -0.52 7.83
CA ASP A 307 -6.41 -0.56 8.71
C ASP A 307 -6.70 0.08 10.08
N MET A 308 -7.80 -0.35 10.70
CA MET A 308 -8.11 -0.03 12.09
C MET A 308 -7.57 -1.10 13.05
N THR A 309 -7.27 -0.69 14.28
CA THR A 309 -6.77 -1.57 15.33
C THR A 309 -7.50 -1.33 16.64
N VAL A 310 -7.61 -2.39 17.45
CA VAL A 310 -8.23 -2.34 18.77
C VAL A 310 -7.17 -1.95 19.80
N TYR A 311 -7.46 -0.90 20.57
CA TYR A 311 -6.66 -0.50 21.72
C TYR A 311 -7.60 -0.17 22.89
N LYS A 312 -7.39 -0.79 24.06
CA LYS A 312 -8.23 -0.63 25.25
C LYS A 312 -9.74 -0.76 24.96
N GLY A 313 -10.12 -1.77 24.17
CA GLY A 313 -11.52 -2.08 23.85
C GLY A 313 -12.19 -1.14 22.84
N LYS A 314 -11.45 -0.22 22.22
CA LYS A 314 -11.96 0.71 21.19
C LYS A 314 -11.16 0.59 19.90
N MET A 315 -11.81 0.88 18.77
CA MET A 315 -11.15 0.90 17.45
C MET A 315 -10.57 2.28 17.14
N TYR A 316 -9.36 2.30 16.59
CA TYR A 316 -8.65 3.50 16.16
C TYR A 316 -7.99 3.28 14.81
N TRP A 317 -7.80 4.34 14.02
CA TRP A 317 -6.91 4.29 12.85
C TRP A 317 -5.50 3.91 13.30
N SER A 318 -4.95 2.83 12.74
CA SER A 318 -3.62 2.33 13.13
C SER A 318 -2.53 3.40 12.95
N CYS A 319 -2.61 4.17 11.85
CA CYS A 319 -1.67 5.25 11.53
C CYS A 319 -1.73 6.46 12.48
N ARG A 320 -2.76 6.55 13.33
CA ARG A 320 -2.92 7.62 14.35
C ARG A 320 -2.95 7.08 15.78
N LEU A 321 -2.65 5.79 15.98
CA LEU A 321 -2.74 5.16 17.29
C LEU A 321 -1.78 5.79 18.31
N GLU A 322 -0.60 6.24 17.87
CA GLU A 322 0.39 6.86 18.76
C GLU A 322 -0.12 8.16 19.41
N GLU A 323 -1.00 8.90 18.74
CA GLU A 323 -1.67 10.07 19.31
C GLU A 323 -2.54 9.68 20.52
N ILE A 324 -3.31 8.59 20.37
CA ILE A 324 -4.15 8.04 21.44
C ILE A 324 -3.29 7.54 22.60
N LYS A 325 -2.19 6.85 22.32
CA LYS A 325 -1.30 6.33 23.36
C LYS A 325 -0.61 7.45 24.15
N ARG A 326 -0.16 8.50 23.48
CA ARG A 326 0.60 9.59 24.10
C ARG A 326 -0.29 10.65 24.75
N TYR A 327 -1.39 11.02 24.11
CA TYR A 327 -2.21 12.16 24.53
C TYR A 327 -3.62 11.78 24.99
N GLY A 328 -4.02 10.51 24.83
CA GLY A 328 -5.37 10.05 25.18
C GLY A 328 -6.48 10.54 24.25
N ALA A 329 -6.13 11.28 23.20
CA ALA A 329 -7.07 11.84 22.21
C ALA A 329 -6.37 12.01 20.86
N PHE A 330 -7.17 12.07 19.80
CA PHE A 330 -6.66 12.48 18.50
C PHE A 330 -6.22 13.93 18.55
N ILE A 331 -5.09 14.20 17.93
CA ILE A 331 -4.57 15.55 17.76
C ILE A 331 -5.48 16.28 16.76
N THR A 332 -5.79 17.54 17.06
CA THR A 332 -6.44 18.46 16.13
C THR A 332 -5.44 19.50 15.65
N ALA A 333 -5.68 20.04 14.47
CA ALA A 333 -4.88 21.10 13.88
C ALA A 333 -5.74 22.33 13.68
N ALA A 334 -5.15 23.50 13.88
CA ALA A 334 -5.72 24.79 13.51
C ALA A 334 -4.66 25.55 12.70
N PRO A 335 -5.04 26.27 11.63
CA PRO A 335 -4.09 27.04 10.83
C PRO A 335 -3.36 28.05 11.72
N LYS A 336 -2.08 28.28 11.44
CA LYS A 336 -1.34 29.38 12.05
C LYS A 336 -1.74 30.70 11.42
N ASP A 337 -1.71 31.75 12.22
CA ASP A 337 -1.88 33.11 11.71
C ASP A 337 -0.66 33.52 10.87
N ALA A 338 -0.84 34.50 9.97
CA ALA A 338 0.18 34.92 9.02
C ALA A 338 1.49 35.39 9.70
N GLU A 339 1.39 35.98 10.88
CA GLU A 339 2.55 36.41 11.69
C GLU A 339 3.37 35.21 12.17
N GLU A 340 2.74 34.18 12.74
CA GLU A 340 3.41 32.95 13.22
C GLU A 340 4.07 32.15 12.07
N LEU A 341 3.49 32.21 10.86
CA LEU A 341 4.08 31.60 9.66
C LEU A 341 5.34 32.33 9.21
N SER A 342 5.33 33.66 9.25
CA SER A 342 6.46 34.50 8.84
C SER A 342 7.67 34.36 9.78
N GLU A 343 7.43 34.26 11.09
CA GLU A 343 8.48 34.05 12.09
C GLU A 343 9.18 32.71 11.90
N LYS A 344 8.43 31.62 11.68
CA LYS A 344 9.01 30.29 11.42
C LYS A 344 9.77 30.21 10.10
N GLN A 345 9.29 30.88 9.05
CA GLN A 345 10.01 30.94 7.77
C GLN A 345 11.36 31.66 7.94
N ASN A 346 11.39 32.76 8.69
CA ASN A 346 12.61 33.50 9.00
C ASN A 346 13.56 32.68 9.88
N GLU A 347 13.04 31.93 10.86
CA GLU A 347 13.85 31.04 11.71
C GLU A 347 14.47 29.87 10.92
N ALA A 348 13.69 29.25 10.03
CA ALA A 348 14.16 28.17 9.16
C ALA A 348 15.20 28.66 8.14
N LEU A 349 15.03 29.89 7.62
CA LEU A 349 16.02 30.53 6.74
C LEU A 349 17.31 30.86 7.50
N GLY A 350 17.21 31.34 8.75
CA GLY A 350 18.35 31.63 9.63
C GLY A 350 19.18 30.40 10.01
N ARG A 351 18.53 29.25 10.24
CA ARG A 351 19.23 27.97 10.48
C ARG A 351 19.96 27.45 9.23
N ARG A 352 19.38 27.60 8.04
CA ARG A 352 20.07 27.23 6.78
C ARG A 352 21.28 28.13 6.46
N ILE A 353 21.30 29.38 6.93
CA ILE A 353 22.44 30.29 6.72
C ILE A 353 23.61 29.97 7.67
N THR A 354 23.33 29.41 8.84
CA THR A 354 24.34 29.05 9.84
C THR A 354 24.96 27.67 9.60
N GLU A 355 24.25 26.76 8.92
CA GLU A 355 24.78 25.49 8.40
C GLU A 355 25.42 25.67 7.01
N LYS A 356 26.50 26.44 6.89
CA LYS A 356 27.39 26.35 5.71
C LYS A 356 28.25 25.09 5.82
N PRO A 357 28.45 24.31 4.73
CA PRO A 357 29.38 23.19 4.78
C PRO A 357 30.80 23.72 5.00
N SER A 358 31.50 23.19 5.99
CA SER A 358 32.93 23.38 6.16
C SER A 358 33.63 22.85 4.90
N ILE A 359 34.15 23.76 4.08
CA ILE A 359 35.02 23.41 2.97
C ILE A 359 36.32 22.90 3.58
N GLU A 360 36.52 21.58 3.58
CA GLU A 360 37.82 20.97 3.85
C GLU A 360 38.80 21.42 2.77
N THR A 361 39.68 22.35 3.12
CA THR A 361 40.84 22.73 2.30
C THR A 361 41.82 21.57 2.29
N ASN A 362 41.80 20.79 1.21
CA ASN A 362 42.79 19.78 0.92
C ASN A 362 44.14 20.47 0.69
N THR A 363 45.07 20.32 1.63
CA THR A 363 46.44 20.84 1.50
C THR A 363 47.32 19.72 0.96
N MET A 364 47.85 19.90 -0.25
CA MET A 364 48.92 19.06 -0.78
C MET A 364 50.20 19.31 0.02
N VAL A 365 50.75 18.25 0.62
CA VAL A 365 52.20 17.98 0.72
C VAL A 365 52.39 16.48 0.65
#